data_AF-A0A9E2AFG3-F1
#
_entry.id   AF-A0A9E2AFG3-F1
#
_cell.length_a   1.000
_cell.length_b   1.000
_cell.length_c   1.000
_cell.angle_alpha   90.00
_cell.angle_beta   90.00
_cell.angle_gamma   90.00
#
_symmetry.space_group_name_H-M   'P 1'
#
loop_
_entity.id
_entity.type
_entity.pdbx_description
1 polymer ?
#
loop_
_entity_poly.entity_id
_entity_poly.type
_entity_poly.pdbx_seq_one_letter_code
_entity_poly.pdbx_strand_id
1 'polypeptide(L)'
;MTSESANNRSSRWWIWTLGAVVVGVIALVVFIAVSGDGDSEEAGTGDVTNFADVVRTDLVEIESYDATLGTIGGDPITSQRSGTVTAAIDAGDTAVAGDIVFRIDGEPVVLMFGETPVWRDMAPTEDTEVLVNRRTARSRPSPPR
;
A
#
# COMPACT_ATOMS: atom_id res chain seq x y z
N MET A 1 104.65 -24.61 39.17
CA MET A 1 105.61 -23.95 38.26
C MET A 1 104.82 -23.66 36.99
N THR A 2 104.47 -22.45 36.58
CA THR A 2 105.19 -21.18 36.63
C THR A 2 104.19 -20.02 36.72
N SER A 3 104.52 -19.06 37.57
CA SER A 3 104.02 -17.70 37.59
C SER A 3 104.43 -16.95 36.33
N GLU A 4 103.57 -16.08 35.78
CA GLU A 4 104.06 -14.85 35.15
C GLU A 4 103.03 -13.73 35.30
N SER A 5 103.48 -12.67 35.95
CA SER A 5 102.76 -11.47 36.32
C SER A 5 103.11 -10.33 35.35
N ALA A 6 102.21 -9.34 35.34
CA ALA A 6 102.38 -7.97 34.84
C ALA A 6 102.42 -7.77 33.31
N ASN A 7 101.64 -6.82 32.80
CA ASN A 7 102.05 -5.41 32.90
C ASN A 7 100.96 -4.46 32.34
N ASN A 8 100.54 -3.54 33.22
CA ASN A 8 99.64 -2.43 32.97
C ASN A 8 100.35 -1.34 32.13
N ARG A 9 99.89 -1.07 30.90
CA ARG A 9 100.28 0.12 30.10
C ARG A 9 99.43 0.32 28.83
N SER A 10 98.10 0.48 28.95
CA SER A 10 97.29 0.98 27.81
C SER A 10 95.98 1.68 28.22
N SER A 11 95.95 2.36 29.37
CA SER A 11 94.76 3.05 29.89
C SER A 11 94.39 4.37 29.19
N ARG A 12 94.92 4.63 27.98
CA ARG A 12 94.68 5.89 27.23
C ARG A 12 94.05 5.69 25.86
N TRP A 13 93.95 4.44 25.38
CA TRP A 13 93.33 4.14 24.08
C TRP A 13 91.81 4.02 24.18
N TRP A 14 91.28 3.65 25.35
CA TRP A 14 89.84 3.47 25.55
C TRP A 14 89.06 4.80 25.56
N ILE A 15 89.72 5.90 25.91
CA ILE A 15 89.14 7.26 25.87
C ILE A 15 88.88 7.70 24.43
N TRP A 16 89.78 7.34 23.51
CA TRP A 16 89.61 7.63 22.07
C TRP A 16 88.52 6.78 21.45
N THR A 17 88.41 5.50 21.83
CA THR A 17 87.29 4.65 21.37
C THR A 17 85.95 5.16 21.88
N LEU A 18 85.87 5.63 23.13
CA LEU A 18 84.63 6.17 23.69
C LEU A 18 84.19 7.45 22.96
N GLY A 19 85.13 8.35 22.66
CA GLY A 19 84.85 9.58 21.91
C GLY A 19 84.34 9.31 20.49
N ALA A 20 84.95 8.34 19.78
CA ALA A 20 84.52 7.95 18.44
C ALA A 20 83.09 7.36 18.42
N VAL A 21 82.74 6.57 19.44
CA VAL A 21 81.39 6.00 19.57
C VAL A 21 80.35 7.11 19.78
N VAL A 22 80.61 8.09 20.64
CA VAL A 22 79.67 9.19 20.89
C VAL A 22 79.42 10.01 19.63
N VAL A 23 80.47 10.34 18.87
CA VAL A 23 80.33 11.07 17.60
C VAL A 23 79.56 10.26 16.55
N GLY A 24 79.81 8.95 16.47
CA GLY A 24 79.09 8.05 15.57
C GLY A 24 77.59 7.97 15.88
N VAL A 25 77.22 7.90 17.15
CA VAL A 25 75.81 7.85 17.58
C VAL A 25 75.10 9.16 17.24
N ILE A 26 75.73 10.32 17.47
CA ILE A 26 75.14 11.62 17.15
C ILE A 26 74.92 11.76 15.63
N ALA A 27 75.91 11.37 14.82
CA ALA A 27 75.79 11.42 13.37
C ALA A 27 74.68 10.50 12.85
N LEU A 28 74.52 9.30 13.44
CA LEU A 28 73.46 8.36 13.09
C LEU A 28 72.06 8.91 13.41
N VAL A 29 71.89 9.53 14.58
CA VAL A 29 70.61 10.14 14.98
C VAL A 29 70.22 11.29 14.04
N VAL A 30 71.17 12.15 13.68
CA VAL A 30 70.94 13.24 12.71
C VAL A 30 70.60 12.67 11.34
N PHE A 31 71.28 11.61 10.90
CA PHE A 31 71.02 10.97 9.61
C PHE A 31 69.62 10.35 9.55
N ILE A 32 69.16 9.69 10.62
CA ILE A 32 67.80 9.13 10.70
C ILE A 32 66.74 10.24 10.75
N ALA A 33 67.01 11.35 11.44
CA ALA A 33 66.08 12.47 11.53
C ALA A 33 65.92 13.22 10.20
N VAL A 34 66.99 13.32 9.40
CA VAL A 34 66.96 13.95 8.07
C VAL A 34 66.53 12.98 6.98
N SER A 35 66.89 11.70 7.09
CA SER A 35 66.44 10.64 6.19
C SER A 35 65.10 10.06 6.60
N GLY A 36 64.32 10.80 7.37
CA GLY A 36 62.92 10.46 7.64
C GLY A 36 62.24 10.21 6.32
N ASP A 37 61.93 8.94 6.09
CA ASP A 37 61.21 8.41 4.96
C ASP A 37 60.04 9.35 4.68
N GLY A 38 60.09 10.03 3.54
CA GLY A 38 58.87 10.51 2.93
C GLY A 38 58.14 9.24 2.49
N ASP A 39 57.34 8.68 3.39
CA ASP A 39 56.37 7.62 3.10
C ASP A 39 55.60 8.09 1.86
N SER A 40 56.06 7.62 0.70
CA SER A 40 55.35 7.76 -0.54
C SER A 40 54.26 6.71 -0.43
N GLU A 41 53.15 7.08 0.21
CA GLU A 41 51.97 6.25 0.28
C GLU A 41 51.56 5.92 -1.15
N GLU A 42 51.93 4.70 -1.55
CA GLU A 42 51.52 4.02 -2.76
C GLU A 42 50.00 4.20 -2.88
N ALA A 43 49.56 4.89 -3.92
CA ALA A 43 48.14 5.16 -4.14
C ALA A 43 47.38 3.83 -4.25
N GLY A 44 46.84 3.36 -3.12
CA GLY A 44 45.85 2.32 -3.09
C GLY A 44 44.75 2.74 -4.06
N THR A 45 44.33 1.83 -4.94
CA THR A 45 43.22 2.07 -5.87
C THR A 45 42.03 2.51 -5.04
N GLY A 46 41.76 3.82 -5.06
CA GLY A 46 40.80 4.45 -4.18
C GLY A 46 39.42 3.83 -4.39
N ASP A 47 38.70 3.63 -3.29
CA ASP A 47 37.29 3.25 -3.33
C ASP A 47 36.55 4.17 -4.30
N VAL A 48 35.88 3.58 -5.29
CA VAL A 48 35.17 4.34 -6.32
C VAL A 48 34.04 5.10 -5.64
N THR A 49 34.15 6.44 -5.62
CA THR A 49 33.13 7.31 -5.03
C THR A 49 31.95 7.43 -5.99
N ASN A 50 30.74 7.15 -5.49
CA ASN A 50 29.51 7.29 -6.27
C ASN A 50 28.93 8.70 -6.04
N PHE A 51 28.82 9.49 -7.10
CA PHE A 51 28.20 10.81 -7.10
C PHE A 51 26.84 10.76 -7.80
N ALA A 52 25.88 11.53 -7.31
CA ALA A 52 24.59 11.74 -7.96
C ALA A 52 24.33 13.25 -8.10
N ASP A 53 23.69 13.65 -9.19
CA ASP A 53 23.33 15.05 -9.43
C ASP A 53 22.26 15.51 -8.43
N VAL A 54 22.46 16.72 -7.89
CA VAL A 54 21.48 17.33 -6.98
C VAL A 54 20.42 18.05 -7.81
N VAL A 55 19.21 17.50 -7.81
CA VAL A 55 18.05 18.06 -8.51
C VAL A 55 16.97 18.44 -7.50
N ARG A 56 16.40 19.64 -7.65
CA ARG A 56 15.21 20.04 -6.89
C ARG A 56 13.96 19.56 -7.61
N THR A 57 13.24 18.63 -7.01
CA THR A 57 12.01 18.05 -7.55
C THR A 57 11.03 17.79 -6.40
N ASP A 58 9.79 17.46 -6.76
CA ASP A 58 8.79 17.02 -5.80
C ASP A 58 9.13 15.62 -5.27
N LEU A 59 8.97 15.43 -3.96
CA LEU A 59 9.10 14.14 -3.31
C LEU A 59 7.71 13.52 -3.16
N VAL A 60 7.57 12.29 -3.66
CA VAL A 60 6.34 11.51 -3.51
C VAL A 60 6.58 10.41 -2.50
N GLU A 61 5.73 10.37 -1.48
CA GLU A 61 5.66 9.28 -0.51
C GLU A 61 4.45 8.40 -0.84
N ILE A 62 4.66 7.09 -0.91
CA ILE A 62 3.62 6.12 -1.23
C ILE A 62 3.45 5.22 -0.01
N GLU A 63 2.29 5.34 0.65
CA GLU A 63 1.89 4.44 1.72
C GLU A 63 0.84 3.46 1.21
N SER A 64 0.98 2.19 1.59
CA SER A 64 0.06 1.11 1.23
C SER A 64 -0.73 0.67 2.46
N TYR A 65 -2.04 0.50 2.29
CA TYR A 65 -2.94 0.06 3.35
C TYR A 65 -3.80 -1.11 2.87
N ASP A 66 -3.98 -2.09 3.75
CA ASP A 66 -4.95 -3.16 3.55
C ASP A 66 -6.35 -2.67 3.96
N ALA A 67 -7.33 -2.89 3.10
CA ALA A 67 -8.72 -2.55 3.37
C ALA A 67 -9.68 -3.60 2.80
N THR A 68 -10.84 -3.73 3.45
CA THR A 68 -11.95 -4.55 2.96
C THR A 68 -12.98 -3.64 2.33
N LEU A 69 -13.44 -4.00 1.11
CA LEU A 69 -14.54 -3.29 0.47
C LEU A 69 -15.86 -3.63 1.19
N GLY A 70 -16.51 -2.61 1.74
CA GLY A 70 -17.87 -2.71 2.24
C GLY A 70 -18.89 -2.67 1.08
N THR A 71 -20.04 -3.29 1.30
CA THR A 71 -21.21 -3.10 0.41
C THR A 71 -22.08 -1.96 0.95
N ILE A 72 -22.67 -1.18 0.03
CA ILE A 72 -23.76 -0.29 0.39
C ILE A 72 -25.05 -1.11 0.52
N GLY A 73 -25.82 -0.86 1.58
CA GLY A 73 -27.13 -1.50 1.73
C GLY A 73 -28.05 -1.10 0.57
N GLY A 74 -28.72 -2.07 -0.04
CA GLY A 74 -29.75 -1.81 -1.04
C GLY A 74 -31.08 -1.37 -0.41
N ASP A 75 -31.92 -0.72 -1.21
CA ASP A 75 -33.29 -0.42 -0.81
C ASP A 75 -34.14 -1.70 -0.67
N PRO A 76 -35.06 -1.76 0.31
CA PRO A 76 -35.95 -2.90 0.44
C PRO A 76 -36.87 -3.00 -0.78
N ILE A 77 -36.94 -4.18 -1.39
CA ILE A 77 -37.87 -4.46 -2.47
C ILE A 77 -39.26 -4.65 -1.85
N THR A 78 -40.22 -3.83 -2.27
CA THR A 78 -41.61 -3.88 -1.79
C THR A 78 -42.56 -4.29 -2.90
N SER A 79 -43.69 -4.91 -2.53
CA SER A 79 -44.77 -5.25 -3.45
C SER A 79 -46.09 -4.66 -2.93
N GLN A 80 -46.92 -4.17 -3.86
CA GLN A 80 -48.28 -3.69 -3.57
C GLN A 80 -49.30 -4.84 -3.51
N ARG A 81 -48.93 -6.04 -3.98
CA ARG A 81 -49.80 -7.21 -3.94
C ARG A 81 -49.79 -7.80 -2.53
N SER A 82 -50.97 -7.98 -1.94
CA SER A 82 -51.15 -8.72 -0.69
C SER A 82 -51.23 -10.22 -0.97
N GLY A 83 -50.73 -11.05 -0.05
CA GLY A 83 -50.83 -12.51 -0.12
C GLY A 83 -49.72 -13.21 0.66
N THR A 84 -49.53 -14.50 0.42
CA THR A 84 -48.47 -15.30 1.07
C THR A 84 -47.26 -15.41 0.15
N VAL A 85 -46.06 -15.17 0.69
CA VAL A 85 -44.82 -15.41 -0.06
C VAL A 85 -44.64 -16.92 -0.21
N THR A 86 -44.74 -17.41 -1.44
CA THR A 86 -44.65 -18.85 -1.76
C THR A 86 -43.27 -19.27 -2.25
N ALA A 87 -42.46 -18.33 -2.72
CA ALA A 87 -41.07 -18.55 -3.15
C ALA A 87 -40.29 -17.23 -3.12
N ALA A 88 -38.97 -17.31 -2.94
CA ALA A 88 -38.04 -16.18 -3.02
C ALA A 88 -36.70 -16.67 -3.62
N ILE A 89 -35.92 -15.75 -4.15
CA ILE A 89 -34.53 -16.03 -4.54
C ILE A 89 -33.68 -16.39 -3.31
N ASP A 90 -32.58 -17.11 -3.53
CA ASP A 90 -31.68 -17.46 -2.44
C ASP A 90 -30.87 -16.25 -1.97
N ALA A 91 -30.53 -16.23 -0.68
CA ALA A 91 -29.73 -15.15 -0.12
C ALA A 91 -28.31 -15.16 -0.73
N GLY A 92 -27.91 -14.03 -1.29
CA GLY A 92 -26.62 -13.87 -1.97
C GLY A 92 -26.70 -13.95 -3.48
N ASP A 93 -27.86 -14.33 -4.04
CA ASP A 93 -28.07 -14.27 -5.47
C ASP A 93 -28.11 -12.83 -5.99
N THR A 94 -27.55 -12.63 -7.18
CA THR A 94 -27.62 -11.34 -7.87
C THR A 94 -28.89 -11.29 -8.70
N ALA A 95 -29.76 -10.33 -8.42
CA ALA A 95 -30.96 -10.06 -9.21
C ALA A 95 -30.76 -8.82 -10.09
N VAL A 96 -31.20 -8.91 -11.34
CA VAL A 96 -31.23 -7.79 -12.29
C VAL A 96 -32.67 -7.42 -12.65
N ALA A 97 -32.84 -6.26 -13.29
CA ALA A 97 -34.17 -5.88 -13.79
C ALA A 97 -34.71 -6.95 -14.74
N GLY A 98 -35.95 -7.36 -14.51
CA GLY A 98 -36.61 -8.43 -15.26
C GLY A 98 -36.62 -9.78 -14.53
N ASP A 99 -35.82 -9.93 -13.47
CA ASP A 99 -35.79 -11.16 -12.69
C ASP A 99 -36.98 -11.27 -11.74
N ILE A 100 -37.38 -12.51 -11.46
CA ILE A 100 -38.41 -12.80 -10.45
C ILE A 100 -37.72 -12.91 -9.10
N VAL A 101 -37.95 -11.92 -8.23
CA VAL A 101 -37.33 -11.87 -6.90
C VAL A 101 -38.09 -12.67 -5.85
N PHE A 102 -39.43 -12.71 -5.95
CA PHE A 102 -40.28 -13.55 -5.11
C PHE A 102 -41.63 -13.80 -5.77
N ARG A 103 -42.39 -14.72 -5.20
CA ARG A 103 -43.75 -15.07 -5.63
C ARG A 103 -44.75 -14.86 -4.52
N ILE A 104 -45.90 -14.29 -4.85
CA ILE A 104 -47.04 -14.14 -3.94
C ILE A 104 -48.18 -15.01 -4.47
N ASP A 105 -48.62 -15.97 -3.66
CA ASP A 105 -49.66 -16.94 -4.00
C ASP A 105 -49.39 -17.67 -5.34
N GLY A 106 -48.11 -17.95 -5.64
CA GLY A 106 -47.67 -18.59 -6.88
C GLY A 106 -47.38 -17.64 -8.05
N GLU A 107 -47.82 -16.37 -7.96
CA GLU A 107 -47.66 -15.35 -9.00
C GLU A 107 -46.28 -14.65 -8.91
N PRO A 108 -45.54 -14.48 -10.01
CA PRO A 108 -44.23 -13.83 -9.98
C PRO A 108 -44.28 -12.32 -9.71
N VAL A 109 -43.41 -11.84 -8.83
CA VAL A 109 -43.08 -10.43 -8.64
C VAL A 109 -41.72 -10.16 -9.26
N VAL A 110 -41.71 -9.29 -10.27
CA VAL A 110 -40.53 -9.00 -11.09
C VAL A 110 -39.83 -7.74 -10.60
N LEU A 111 -38.50 -7.78 -10.47
CA LEU A 111 -37.68 -6.63 -10.12
C LEU A 111 -37.63 -5.64 -11.28
N MET A 112 -38.00 -4.39 -11.01
CA MET A 112 -37.92 -3.28 -11.96
C MET A 112 -37.22 -2.11 -11.28
N PHE A 113 -36.37 -1.41 -12.03
CA PHE A 113 -35.72 -0.19 -11.56
C PHE A 113 -36.42 1.04 -12.15
N GLY A 114 -36.68 2.03 -11.30
CA GLY A 114 -37.21 3.33 -11.73
C GLY A 114 -38.36 3.83 -10.84
N GLU A 115 -38.69 5.10 -11.02
CA GLU A 115 -39.74 5.79 -10.24
C GLU A 115 -41.14 5.57 -10.80
N THR A 116 -41.24 5.09 -12.05
CA THR A 116 -42.52 4.88 -12.72
C THR A 116 -43.07 3.50 -12.37
N PRO A 117 -44.20 3.42 -11.65
CA PRO A 117 -44.80 2.12 -11.34
C PRO A 117 -45.42 1.49 -12.59
N VAL A 118 -45.42 0.16 -12.63
CA VAL A 118 -46.16 -0.61 -13.65
C VAL A 118 -47.65 -0.53 -13.31
N TRP A 119 -48.41 0.17 -14.15
CA TRP A 119 -49.87 0.20 -14.05
C TRP A 119 -50.48 -0.95 -14.84
N ARG A 120 -51.52 -1.57 -14.27
CA ARG A 120 -52.40 -2.52 -14.98
C ARG A 120 -53.74 -1.85 -15.19
N ASP A 121 -54.40 -2.16 -16.31
CA ASP A 121 -55.79 -1.78 -16.52
C ASP A 121 -56.68 -2.30 -15.39
N MET A 122 -57.46 -1.38 -14.81
CA MET A 122 -58.48 -1.74 -13.84
C MET A 122 -59.75 -2.17 -14.58
N ALA A 123 -60.13 -3.43 -14.42
CA ALA A 123 -61.42 -3.92 -14.89
C ALA A 123 -62.51 -3.62 -13.84
N PRO A 124 -63.75 -3.34 -14.27
CA PRO A 124 -64.88 -3.22 -13.35
C PRO A 124 -65.05 -4.52 -12.55
N THR A 125 -65.20 -4.40 -11.24
CA THR A 125 -65.68 -5.48 -10.37
C THR A 125 -67.21 -5.53 -10.40
N GLU A 126 -67.82 -6.64 -9.95
CA GLU A 126 -69.27 -6.82 -9.90
C GLU A 126 -69.99 -5.64 -9.23
N ASP A 127 -69.42 -5.10 -8.14
CA ASP A 127 -69.97 -3.93 -7.45
C ASP A 127 -69.95 -2.65 -8.29
N THR A 128 -68.90 -2.48 -9.11
CA THR A 128 -68.80 -1.33 -10.01
C THR A 128 -69.64 -1.48 -11.28
N GLU A 129 -69.91 -2.71 -11.72
CA GLU A 129 -70.75 -2.98 -12.89
C GLU A 129 -72.20 -2.53 -12.65
N VAL A 130 -72.72 -2.77 -11.44
CA VAL A 130 -74.04 -2.29 -11.00
C VAL A 130 -74.11 -0.75 -11.04
N LEU A 131 -73.03 -0.06 -10.68
CA LEU A 131 -72.97 1.42 -10.67
C LEU A 131 -72.91 1.99 -12.09
N VAL A 132 -72.13 1.38 -12.98
CA VAL A 132 -72.05 1.80 -14.39
C VAL A 132 -73.40 1.61 -15.07
N ASN A 133 -74.07 0.49 -14.85
CA ASN A 133 -75.36 0.18 -15.46
C ASN A 133 -76.51 1.09 -14.95
N ARG A 134 -76.48 1.52 -13.68
CA ARG A 134 -77.47 2.49 -13.17
C ARG A 134 -77.31 3.87 -13.79
N ARG A 135 -76.08 4.31 -14.06
CA ARG A 135 -75.82 5.63 -14.66
C ARG A 135 -76.34 5.68 -16.10
N THR A 136 -76.15 4.61 -16.87
CA THR A 136 -76.63 4.52 -18.26
C THR A 136 -78.15 4.32 -18.35
N ALA A 137 -78.78 3.66 -17.37
CA ALA A 137 -80.23 3.50 -17.33
C ALA A 137 -80.98 4.82 -17.10
N ARG A 138 -80.38 5.79 -16.39
CA ARG A 138 -81.01 7.08 -16.07
C ARG A 138 -80.86 8.14 -17.17
N SER A 139 -79.97 7.93 -18.13
CA SER A 139 -79.73 8.85 -19.25
C SER A 139 -80.54 8.53 -20.51
N ARG A 140 -81.43 7.53 -20.50
CA ARG A 140 -82.33 7.28 -21.62
C ARG A 140 -83.34 8.43 -21.74
N PRO A 141 -83.33 9.21 -22.85
CA PRO A 141 -84.35 10.22 -23.07
C PRO A 141 -85.71 9.54 -23.19
N SER A 142 -86.74 10.12 -22.55
CA SER A 142 -88.10 9.60 -22.64
C SER A 142 -88.55 9.60 -24.11
N PRO A 143 -89.22 8.53 -24.57
CA PRO A 143 -89.72 8.48 -25.94
C PRO A 143 -90.73 9.62 -26.16
N PRO A 144 -90.74 10.25 -27.35
CA PRO A 144 -91.70 11.29 -27.67
C PRO A 144 -93.13 10.74 -27.61
N ARG A 145 -94.05 11.58 -27.12
CA ARG A 145 -95.48 11.30 -26.93
C ARG A 145 -96.25 11.32 -28.24
#